data_AF-A0A2V9Z7W3-F1
#
_entry.id   AF-A0A2V9Z7W3-F1
#
_cell.length_a   1.000
_cell.length_b   1.000
_cell.length_c   1.000
_cell.angle_alpha   90.00
_cell.angle_beta   90.00
_cell.angle_gamma   90.00
#
_symmetry.space_group_name_H-M   'P 1'
#
loop_
_entity.id
_entity.type
_entity.pdbx_description
1 polymer ?
#
loop_
_entity_poly.entity_id
_entity_poly.type
_entity_poly.pdbx_seq_one_letter_code
_entity_poly.pdbx_strand_id
1 'polypeptide(L)' 'MRAMADLVSVVHNEQEKIREGGGEKAIESQHSKGRLTARERINLLVDPGSFFELAMYAAHG' A
#
# COMPACT_ATOMS: atom_id res chain seq x y z
N MET A 1 29.15 -7.56 -5.86
CA MET A 1 27.96 -8.32 -6.31
C MET A 1 26.73 -7.68 -5.67
N ARG A 2 26.02 -6.78 -6.38
CA ARG A 2 24.88 -5.98 -5.86
C ARG A 2 23.53 -6.28 -6.51
N ALA A 3 23.50 -7.08 -7.58
CA ALA A 3 22.30 -7.33 -8.38
C ALA A 3 21.06 -7.76 -7.57
N MET A 4 21.23 -8.62 -6.56
CA MET A 4 20.12 -9.03 -5.70
C MET A 4 19.56 -7.85 -4.87
N ALA A 5 20.44 -7.02 -4.31
CA ALA A 5 20.02 -5.85 -3.53
C ALA A 5 19.30 -4.82 -4.42
N ASP A 6 19.75 -4.66 -5.66
CA ASP A 6 19.11 -3.78 -6.64
C ASP A 6 17.70 -4.29 -6.98
N LEU A 7 17.53 -5.59 -7.21
CA LEU A 7 16.22 -6.20 -7.48
C LEU A 7 15.26 -6.10 -6.29
N VAL A 8 15.74 -6.32 -5.06
CA VAL A 8 14.93 -6.15 -3.85
C VAL A 8 14.45 -4.70 -3.72
N SER A 9 15.29 -3.73 -4.08
CA SER A 9 14.94 -2.32 -4.03
C SER A 9 13.84 -1.96 -5.04
N VAL A 10 13.88 -2.55 -6.24
CA VAL A 10 12.81 -2.40 -7.24
C VAL A 10 11.48 -2.90 -6.70
N VAL A 11 11.46 -4.13 -6.16
CA VAL A 11 10.24 -4.71 -5.58
C VAL A 11 9.69 -3.83 -4.46
N HIS A 12 10.55 -3.33 -3.56
CA HIS A 12 10.12 -2.46 -2.47
C HIS A 12 9.46 -1.17 -2.99
N ASN A 13 10.08 -0.51 -3.97
CA ASN A 13 9.55 0.71 -4.57
C ASN A 13 8.19 0.49 -5.26
N GLU A 14 8.01 -0.64 -5.94
CA GLU A 14 6.72 -1.01 -6.54
C GLU A 14 5.64 -1.23 -5.48
N GLN A 15 5.98 -1.90 -4.38
CA GLN A 15 5.05 -2.11 -3.27
C GLN A 15 4.61 -0.78 -2.64
N GLU A 16 5.52 0.18 -2.44
CA GLU A 16 5.18 1.52 -1.94
C GLU A 16 4.20 2.22 -2.89
N LYS A 17 4.44 2.16 -4.20
CA LYS A 17 3.52 2.72 -5.19
C LYS A 17 2.14 2.06 -5.17
N ILE A 18 2.07 0.74 -5.00
CA ILE A 18 0.79 0.02 -4.86
C ILE A 18 0.07 0.43 -3.56
N ARG A 19 0.82 0.72 -2.49
CA ARG A 19 0.25 1.16 -1.21
C ARG A 19 -0.48 2.50 -1.32
N GLU A 20 -0.03 3.40 -2.19
CA GLU A 20 -0.69 4.67 -2.52
C GLU A 20 -2.09 4.48 -3.16
N GLY A 21 -2.37 3.30 -3.73
CA GLY A 21 -3.64 3.00 -4.37
C GLY A 21 -3.91 3.93 -5.57
N GLY A 22 -4.96 4.74 -5.48
CA GLY A 22 -5.30 5.74 -6.50
C GLY A 22 -4.43 7.01 -6.48
N GLY A 23 -3.40 7.06 -5.63
CA GLY A 23 -2.54 8.21 -5.42
C GLY A 23 -3.15 9.27 -4.49
N GLU A 24 -2.38 10.31 -4.21
CA GLU A 24 -2.70 11.38 -3.25
C GLU A 24 -4.09 12.01 -3.49
N LYS A 25 -4.44 12.28 -4.76
CA LYS A 25 -5.76 12.84 -5.13
C LYS A 25 -6.93 11.95 -4.73
N ALA A 26 -6.79 10.63 -4.87
CA ALA A 26 -7.85 9.69 -4.50
C ALA A 26 -7.98 9.57 -2.98
N ILE A 27 -6.85 9.63 -2.26
CA ILE A 27 -6.79 9.64 -0.80
C ILE A 27 -7.50 10.90 -0.27
N GLU A 28 -7.14 12.08 -0.76
CA GLU A 28 -7.77 13.34 -0.39
C GLU A 28 -9.27 13.35 -0.72
N SER A 29 -9.68 12.76 -1.85
CA SER A 29 -11.10 12.60 -2.19
C SER A 29 -11.87 11.71 -1.20
N GLN A 30 -11.24 10.70 -0.60
CA GLN A 30 -11.87 9.92 0.48
C GLN A 30 -11.98 10.77 1.75
N HIS A 31 -10.88 11.39 2.16
CA HIS A 31 -10.83 12.16 3.40
C HIS A 31 -11.76 13.36 3.40
N SER A 32 -11.85 14.10 2.29
CA SER A 32 -12.82 15.20 2.10
C SER A 32 -14.28 14.77 2.19
N LYS A 33 -14.59 13.49 1.97
CA LYS A 33 -15.92 12.89 2.15
C LYS A 33 -16.13 12.32 3.57
N GLY A 34 -15.20 12.57 4.50
CA GLY A 34 -15.21 12.00 5.84
C GLY A 34 -14.98 10.49 5.86
N ARG A 35 -14.36 9.92 4.82
CA ARG A 35 -14.10 8.48 4.67
C ARG A 35 -12.62 8.19 4.82
N LEU A 36 -12.32 7.10 5.51
CA LEU A 36 -10.99 6.50 5.53
C LEU A 36 -10.74 5.70 4.24
N THR A 37 -9.47 5.56 3.87
CA THR A 37 -8.99 4.62 2.85
C THR A 37 -9.15 3.17 3.30
N ALA A 38 -9.01 2.21 2.38
CA ALA A 38 -9.11 0.80 2.72
C ALA A 38 -8.06 0.36 3.77
N ARG A 39 -6.80 0.77 3.60
CA ARG A 39 -5.71 0.42 4.52
C ARG A 39 -5.86 1.12 5.88
N GLU A 40 -6.33 2.36 5.92
CA GLU A 40 -6.66 3.04 7.18
C GLU A 40 -7.74 2.29 7.97
N ARG A 41 -8.80 1.80 7.29
CA ARG A 41 -9.86 1.01 7.95
C ARG A 41 -9.33 -0.30 8.52
N ILE A 42 -8.49 -1.01 7.76
CA ILE A 42 -7.87 -2.26 8.22
C ILE A 42 -7.00 -2.00 9.45
N ASN A 43 -6.16 -0.96 9.41
CA ASN A 43 -5.27 -0.61 10.52
C ASN A 43 -6.03 -0.23 11.81
N LEU A 44 -7.25 0.28 11.71
CA LEU A 44 -8.10 0.53 12.88
C LEU A 44 -8.82 -0.72 13.40
N LEU A 45 -9.01 -1.72 12.54
CA LEU A 45 -9.77 -2.93 12.87
C LEU A 45 -8.88 -3.98 13.57
N VAL A 46 -7.61 -4.06 13.18
CA VAL A 46 -6.68 -5.12 13.60
C VAL A 46 -5.71 -4.63 14.67
N ASP A 47 -5.17 -5.57 15.46
CA ASP A 47 -4.13 -5.24 16.43
C ASP A 47 -2.88 -4.70 15.71
N PRO A 48 -2.22 -3.65 16.23
CA PRO A 48 -1.02 -3.09 15.60
C PRO A 48 0.05 -4.16 15.32
N GLY A 49 0.52 -4.20 14.07
CA GLY A 49 1.54 -5.15 13.62
C GLY A 49 1.04 -6.57 13.32
N SER A 50 -0.25 -6.86 13.49
CA SER A 50 -0.83 -8.19 13.18
C SER A 50 -1.20 -8.38 11.70
N PHE A 51 -1.37 -7.30 10.94
CA PHE A 51 -1.84 -7.37 9.56
C PHE A 51 -0.77 -7.92 8.62
N PHE A 52 -1.09 -9.01 7.94
CA PHE A 52 -0.28 -9.58 6.87
C PHE A 52 -1.05 -9.49 5.54
N GLU A 53 -0.59 -8.61 4.65
CA GLU A 53 -1.26 -8.36 3.36
C GLU A 53 -0.95 -9.47 2.35
N LEU A 54 -2.00 -10.05 1.77
CA LEU A 54 -1.90 -11.05 0.71
C LEU A 54 -2.25 -10.44 -0.65
N ALA A 55 -1.66 -10.99 -1.72
CA ALA A 55 -2.00 -10.66 -3.10
C ALA A 55 -1.90 -9.16 -3.48
N MET A 56 -0.91 -8.45 -2.93
CA MET A 56 -0.67 -7.03 -3.19
C MET A 56 -0.62 -6.66 -4.69
N TYR A 57 -0.13 -7.57 -5.53
CA TYR A 57 0.02 -7.38 -6.98
C TYR A 57 -1.19 -7.83 -7.81
N ALA A 58 -2.34 -8.18 -7.20
CA ALA A 58 -3.49 -8.75 -7.91
C ALA A 58 -4.03 -7.90 -9.07
N ALA A 59 -3.77 -6.59 -9.07
CA ALA A 59 -4.14 -5.65 -10.13
C ALA A 59 -2.94 -4.84 -10.65
N HIS A 60 -1.71 -5.35 -10.50
CA HIS A 60 -0.50 -4.69 -10.98
C HIS A 60 -0.27 -5.02 -12.47
N GLY A 61 -0.41 -4.00 -13.32
CA GLY A 61 -0.29 -4.06 -14.79
C GLY A 61 -0.93 -2.83 -15.42
#